data_AF-A0A9W9ZHU0-F1
#
_entry.id   AF-A0A9W9ZHU0-F1
#
_cell.length_a   1.000
_cell.length_b   1.000
_cell.length_c   1.000
_cell.angle_alpha   90.00
_cell.angle_beta   90.00
_cell.angle_gamma   90.00
#
_symmetry.space_group_name_H-M   'P 1'
#
loop_
_entity.id
_entity.type
_entity.pdbx_description
1 polymer ?
#
loop_
_entity_poly.entity_id
_entity_poly.type
_entity_poly.pdbx_seq_one_letter_code
_entity_poly.pdbx_strand_id
1 'polypeptide(L)'
;MSDFADSDEEEEEEDEIEGLTWKEWYEGNDRQRNVREHFMSCFYKYLLHAEGGLMSEEQTMLHVRQVHKVINALDAEGDDLTCLIRNQCMDIWEHFCAPRLRKKLITGNTIKTYLRSLEIFAKFVEKGLIYNPELISTSQKQLLISLQTRLPDYKKAIHRRTAHETTTRDVDESYTALEPKDLRELENSELAKTAIKLIGLSIENHVLTRSEFTTVRDFLIVTTLYENASRPGPLENAKLKRFHQAVYTPEKKRYTILVDEHKTTRHQGPAELTVDERLYGYLKIYVNYIRPAFCGLRD
;
A
#
# COMPACT_ATOMS: atom_id res chain seq x y z
N MET A 1 -4.19 -5.45 -24.37
CA MET A 1 -3.91 -4.91 -23.04
C MET A 1 -4.60 -3.56 -22.96
N SER A 2 -5.42 -3.33 -21.93
CA SER A 2 -6.17 -2.08 -21.75
C SER A 2 -5.24 -0.99 -21.22
N ASP A 3 -5.25 0.20 -21.81
CA ASP A 3 -4.45 1.37 -21.38
C ASP A 3 -4.73 1.79 -19.91
N PHE A 4 -5.77 1.25 -19.29
CA PHE A 4 -6.18 1.55 -17.92
C PHE A 4 -5.63 0.57 -16.87
N ALA A 5 -5.05 -0.55 -17.28
CA ALA A 5 -4.60 -1.62 -16.38
C ALA A 5 -3.25 -1.29 -15.67
N ASP A 6 -2.46 -0.36 -16.20
CA ASP A 6 -1.07 -0.12 -15.78
C ASP A 6 -0.91 0.98 -14.71
N SER A 7 -2.00 1.58 -14.20
CA SER A 7 -1.95 2.92 -13.58
C SER A 7 -2.18 3.00 -12.06
N ASP A 8 -2.29 1.86 -11.37
CA ASP A 8 -2.46 1.79 -9.91
C ASP A 8 -1.20 1.32 -9.17
N GLU A 9 -0.05 1.15 -9.86
CA GLU A 9 1.22 1.20 -9.15
C GLU A 9 1.34 2.61 -8.56
N GLU A 10 1.31 2.71 -7.22
CA GLU A 10 1.70 3.93 -6.54
C GLU A 10 3.15 4.19 -6.95
N GLU A 11 3.36 5.10 -7.91
CA GLU A 11 4.71 5.53 -8.33
C GLU A 11 5.44 6.12 -7.11
N GLU A 12 6.10 5.22 -6.38
CA GLU A 12 7.18 5.50 -5.45
C GLU A 12 8.47 5.69 -6.24
N GLU A 13 8.49 6.72 -7.10
CA GLU A 13 9.77 7.33 -7.44
C GLU A 13 10.27 8.06 -6.18
N GLU A 14 11.10 7.36 -5.42
CA GLU A 14 11.96 7.94 -4.39
C GLU A 14 13.13 8.65 -5.07
N ASP A 15 12.90 9.89 -5.53
CA ASP A 15 14.01 10.77 -5.89
C ASP A 15 14.90 10.99 -4.65
N GLU A 16 16.15 10.54 -4.66
CA GLU A 16 17.10 10.82 -3.57
C GLU A 16 17.36 12.33 -3.48
N ILE A 17 17.32 12.91 -2.27
CA ILE A 17 17.77 14.29 -2.04
C ILE A 17 19.23 14.24 -1.60
N GLU A 18 20.16 14.68 -2.44
CA GLU A 18 21.56 14.96 -2.05
C GLU A 18 22.23 13.82 -1.24
N GLY A 19 21.89 12.56 -1.50
CA GLY A 19 22.44 11.39 -0.80
C GLY A 19 21.78 11.03 0.55
N LEU A 20 20.63 11.61 0.87
CA LEU A 20 19.77 11.24 2.00
C LEU A 20 18.46 10.64 1.52
N THR A 21 17.93 9.71 2.32
CA THR A 21 16.54 9.26 2.16
C THR A 21 15.58 10.37 2.58
N TRP A 22 14.37 10.40 2.01
CA TRP A 22 13.34 11.36 2.42
C TRP A 22 13.00 11.25 3.91
N LYS A 23 13.06 10.04 4.48
CA LYS A 23 12.84 9.81 5.91
C LYS A 23 13.88 10.58 6.74
N GLU A 24 15.17 10.35 6.47
CA GLU A 24 16.25 11.05 7.15
C GLU A 24 16.13 12.56 6.97
N TRP A 25 15.73 12.99 5.78
CA TRP A 25 15.49 14.39 5.49
C TRP A 25 14.36 14.98 6.34
N TYR A 26 13.23 14.30 6.52
CA TYR A 26 12.13 14.78 7.39
C TYR A 26 12.48 14.70 8.88
N GLU A 27 13.30 13.74 9.29
CA GLU A 27 13.73 13.56 10.70
C GLU A 27 14.84 14.54 11.11
N GLY A 28 15.58 15.08 10.15
CA GLY A 28 16.68 16.02 10.36
C GLY A 28 16.32 17.30 11.15
N ASN A 29 17.37 18.04 11.55
CA ASN A 29 17.25 19.26 12.36
C ASN A 29 16.81 20.49 11.54
N ASP A 30 15.97 21.34 12.14
CA ASP A 30 15.36 22.53 11.51
C ASP A 30 16.30 23.72 11.25
N ARG A 31 17.59 23.66 11.60
CA ARG A 31 18.45 24.85 11.69
C ARG A 31 18.73 25.56 10.36
N GLN A 32 18.50 24.91 9.23
CA GLN A 32 18.71 25.46 7.88
C GLN A 32 17.48 25.33 6.97
N ARG A 33 16.33 24.95 7.53
CA ARG A 33 15.14 24.71 6.72
C ARG A 33 14.42 26.00 6.37
N ASN A 34 13.99 26.09 5.12
CA ASN A 34 13.04 27.13 4.73
C ASN A 34 11.64 26.83 5.30
N VAL A 35 10.68 27.74 5.09
CA VAL A 35 9.33 27.64 5.67
C VAL A 35 8.63 26.37 5.20
N ARG A 36 8.70 26.05 3.91
CA ARG A 36 8.11 24.83 3.33
C ARG A 36 8.69 23.58 4.00
N GLU A 37 10.01 23.49 4.07
CA GLU A 37 10.72 22.31 4.60
C GLU A 37 10.44 22.11 6.09
N HIS A 38 10.40 23.19 6.87
CA HIS A 38 10.02 23.14 8.28
C HIS A 38 8.62 22.55 8.45
N PHE A 39 7.64 23.02 7.68
CA PHE A 39 6.27 22.51 7.74
C PHE A 39 6.17 21.03 7.31
N MET A 40 6.94 20.58 6.31
CA MET A 40 6.93 19.16 5.91
C MET A 40 7.49 18.25 7.00
N SER A 41 8.59 18.64 7.67
CA SER A 41 9.14 17.88 8.80
C SER A 41 8.19 17.87 10.01
N CYS A 42 7.61 19.01 10.36
CA CYS A 42 6.64 19.08 11.45
C CYS A 42 5.37 18.29 11.12
N PHE A 43 4.95 18.26 9.86
CA PHE A 43 3.83 17.44 9.42
C PHE A 43 4.12 15.94 9.55
N TYR A 44 5.32 15.50 9.15
CA TYR A 44 5.78 14.12 9.37
C TYR A 44 5.71 13.74 10.86
N LYS A 45 6.29 14.57 11.74
CA LYS A 45 6.26 14.35 13.20
C LYS A 45 4.84 14.37 13.77
N TYR A 46 3.96 15.21 13.22
CA TYR A 46 2.56 15.30 13.63
C TYR A 46 1.79 14.00 13.35
N LEU A 47 1.95 13.41 12.16
CA LEU A 47 1.24 12.17 11.77
C LEU A 47 1.62 10.96 12.62
N LEU A 48 2.88 10.89 13.05
CA LEU A 48 3.36 9.90 14.02
C LEU A 48 2.85 10.13 15.44
N HIS A 49 2.37 11.34 15.76
CA HIS A 49 1.84 11.68 17.08
C HIS A 49 0.36 11.28 17.22
N ALA A 50 -0.11 11.10 18.46
CA ALA A 50 -1.51 10.78 18.76
C ALA A 50 -2.50 11.80 18.17
N GLU A 51 -2.12 13.07 18.12
CA GLU A 51 -2.92 14.15 17.51
C GLU A 51 -3.04 14.03 15.99
N GLY A 52 -2.08 13.39 15.32
CA GLY A 52 -2.12 13.07 13.89
C GLY A 52 -2.64 11.67 13.57
N GLY A 53 -2.88 10.85 14.60
CA GLY A 53 -3.55 9.56 14.48
C GLY A 53 -2.64 8.34 14.64
N LEU A 54 -1.38 8.50 15.06
CA LEU A 54 -0.40 7.40 15.19
C LEU A 54 -0.33 6.57 13.90
N MET A 55 -0.15 7.25 12.77
CA MET A 55 0.00 6.58 11.48
C MET A 55 1.27 5.73 11.45
N SER A 56 1.29 4.68 10.63
CA SER A 56 2.56 3.97 10.37
C SER A 56 3.57 4.89 9.69
N GLU A 57 4.85 4.55 9.75
CA GLU A 57 5.90 5.31 9.06
C GLU A 57 5.63 5.40 7.56
N GLU A 58 5.25 4.28 6.94
CA GLU A 58 4.88 4.20 5.52
C GLU A 58 3.72 5.14 5.16
N GLN A 59 2.63 5.11 5.93
CA GLN A 59 1.48 6.00 5.72
C GLN A 59 1.86 7.47 5.90
N THR A 60 2.71 7.75 6.89
CA THR A 60 3.21 9.09 7.17
C THR A 60 4.04 9.60 5.99
N MET A 61 4.99 8.81 5.52
CA MET A 61 5.83 9.11 4.36
C MET A 61 4.98 9.40 3.14
N LEU A 62 3.99 8.53 2.86
CA LEU A 62 3.07 8.70 1.76
C LEU A 62 2.35 10.05 1.83
N HIS A 63 1.72 10.38 2.96
CA HIS A 63 0.99 11.65 3.11
C HIS A 63 1.88 12.87 2.96
N VAL A 64 3.08 12.87 3.56
CA VAL A 64 4.02 14.00 3.47
C VAL A 64 4.53 14.16 2.04
N ARG A 65 4.95 13.07 1.39
CA ARG A 65 5.41 13.08 0.00
C ARG A 65 4.34 13.57 -0.96
N GLN A 66 3.09 13.19 -0.75
CA GLN A 66 1.98 13.65 -1.59
C GLN A 66 1.74 15.16 -1.47
N VAL A 67 1.80 15.72 -0.25
CA VAL A 67 1.73 17.18 -0.07
C VAL A 67 2.92 17.86 -0.75
N HIS A 68 4.12 17.31 -0.58
CA HIS A 68 5.34 17.80 -1.21
C HIS A 68 5.21 17.79 -2.75
N LYS A 69 4.74 16.68 -3.36
CA LYS A 69 4.48 16.57 -4.81
C LYS A 69 3.50 17.65 -5.31
N VAL A 70 2.45 17.97 -4.55
CA VAL A 70 1.52 19.05 -4.93
C VAL A 70 2.19 20.42 -4.86
N ILE A 71 2.92 20.69 -3.79
CA ILE A 71 3.63 21.96 -3.59
C ILE A 71 4.66 22.18 -4.71
N ASN A 72 5.51 21.19 -5.00
CA ASN A 72 6.53 21.30 -6.06
C ASN A 72 5.91 21.45 -7.44
N ALA A 73 4.77 20.81 -7.68
CA ALA A 73 4.04 20.97 -8.93
C ALA A 73 3.40 22.35 -9.12
N LEU A 74 3.14 23.09 -8.02
CA LEU A 74 2.62 24.45 -8.06
C LEU A 74 3.74 25.49 -8.06
N ASP A 75 4.85 25.21 -7.37
CA ASP A 75 5.99 26.12 -7.23
C ASP A 75 7.26 25.36 -6.80
N ALA A 76 7.98 24.81 -7.77
CA ALA A 76 9.17 23.97 -7.51
C ALA A 76 10.28 24.72 -6.76
N GLU A 77 10.54 25.97 -7.13
CA GLU A 77 11.62 26.81 -6.58
C GLU A 77 11.21 27.61 -5.34
N GLY A 78 9.95 27.51 -4.92
CA GLY A 78 9.44 28.25 -3.76
C GLY A 78 10.01 27.73 -2.44
N ASP A 79 10.19 28.62 -1.47
CA ASP A 79 10.72 28.35 -0.13
C ASP A 79 9.64 28.45 0.98
N ASP A 80 8.39 28.73 0.58
CA ASP A 80 7.25 28.92 1.45
C ASP A 80 6.00 28.12 1.02
N LEU A 81 4.88 28.38 1.71
CA LEU A 81 3.56 27.76 1.45
C LEU A 81 2.63 28.64 0.60
N THR A 82 3.12 29.75 0.06
CA THR A 82 2.28 30.74 -0.64
C THR A 82 1.60 30.13 -1.86
N CYS A 83 2.24 29.17 -2.54
CA CYS A 83 1.66 28.45 -3.68
C CYS A 83 0.34 27.74 -3.38
N LEU A 84 0.07 27.35 -2.11
CA LEU A 84 -1.17 26.70 -1.71
C LEU A 84 -2.34 27.68 -1.50
N ILE A 85 -2.05 28.98 -1.37
CA ILE A 85 -3.04 30.02 -1.04
C ILE A 85 -3.22 31.08 -2.14
N ARG A 86 -2.38 31.05 -3.19
CA ARG A 86 -2.52 31.90 -4.37
C ARG A 86 -3.93 31.78 -4.96
N ASN A 87 -4.44 32.91 -5.46
CA ASN A 87 -5.81 33.05 -5.98
C ASN A 87 -6.86 32.45 -5.05
N GLN A 88 -6.77 32.79 -3.76
CA GLN A 88 -7.61 32.26 -2.70
C GLN A 88 -7.61 30.73 -2.62
N CYS A 89 -6.49 30.05 -2.92
CA CYS A 89 -6.33 28.59 -3.02
C CYS A 89 -6.91 27.92 -4.29
N MET A 90 -7.33 28.68 -5.31
CA MET A 90 -7.90 28.10 -6.55
C MET A 90 -6.85 27.45 -7.44
N ASP A 91 -5.59 27.84 -7.31
CA ASP A 91 -4.46 27.34 -8.10
C ASP A 91 -4.28 25.82 -7.98
N ILE A 92 -4.66 25.23 -6.84
CA ILE A 92 -4.66 23.77 -6.65
C ILE A 92 -5.56 23.09 -7.69
N TRP A 93 -6.69 23.70 -8.05
CA TRP A 93 -7.51 23.15 -9.12
C TRP A 93 -6.96 23.49 -10.50
N GLU A 94 -6.65 24.77 -10.72
CA GLU A 94 -6.36 25.31 -12.05
C GLU A 94 -5.00 24.85 -12.61
N HIS A 95 -4.01 24.74 -11.73
CA HIS A 95 -2.63 24.42 -12.11
C HIS A 95 -2.22 23.01 -11.71
N PHE A 96 -2.83 22.42 -10.67
CA PHE A 96 -2.53 21.04 -10.28
C PHE A 96 -3.54 20.02 -10.82
N CYS A 97 -4.80 20.08 -10.40
CA CYS A 97 -5.79 19.03 -10.69
C CYS A 97 -6.24 18.99 -12.16
N ALA A 98 -6.75 20.11 -12.68
CA ALA A 98 -7.38 20.15 -14.00
C ALA A 98 -6.40 19.81 -15.14
N PRO A 99 -5.15 20.31 -15.16
CA PRO A 99 -4.19 19.95 -16.20
C PRO A 99 -3.84 18.46 -16.19
N ARG A 100 -3.64 17.86 -15.01
CA ARG A 100 -3.30 16.44 -14.86
C ARG A 100 -4.43 15.52 -15.33
N LEU A 101 -5.68 15.87 -15.01
CA LEU A 101 -6.86 15.16 -15.53
C LEU A 101 -6.97 15.27 -17.05
N ARG A 102 -6.87 16.48 -17.60
CA ARG A 102 -7.04 16.72 -19.05
C ARG A 102 -5.97 16.02 -19.89
N LYS A 103 -4.73 16.04 -19.41
CA LYS A 103 -3.58 15.44 -20.07
C LYS A 103 -3.37 13.97 -19.71
N LYS A 104 -4.23 13.39 -18.85
CA LYS A 104 -4.12 12.02 -18.32
C LYS A 104 -2.72 11.70 -17.79
N LEU A 105 -2.11 12.64 -17.06
CA LEU A 105 -0.76 12.44 -16.51
C LEU A 105 -0.75 11.48 -15.33
N ILE A 106 -1.84 11.45 -14.56
CA ILE A 106 -2.07 10.53 -13.43
C ILE A 106 -3.56 10.24 -13.32
N THR A 107 -3.93 9.14 -12.67
CA THR A 107 -5.33 8.73 -12.52
C THR A 107 -6.12 9.69 -11.65
N GLY A 108 -7.45 9.70 -11.85
CA GLY A 108 -8.35 10.43 -10.95
C GLY A 108 -8.27 9.96 -9.50
N ASN A 109 -7.95 8.69 -9.24
CA ASN A 109 -7.76 8.16 -7.90
C ASN A 109 -6.51 8.76 -7.24
N THR A 110 -5.38 8.78 -7.95
CA THR A 110 -4.12 9.37 -7.46
C THR A 110 -4.30 10.84 -7.08
N ILE A 111 -4.97 11.64 -7.92
CA ILE A 111 -5.24 13.05 -7.60
C ILE A 111 -6.10 13.16 -6.34
N LYS A 112 -7.15 12.33 -6.18
CA LYS A 112 -7.99 12.35 -4.97
C LYS A 112 -7.18 12.01 -3.71
N THR A 113 -6.22 11.09 -3.80
CA THR A 113 -5.33 10.75 -2.68
C THR A 113 -4.42 11.92 -2.32
N TYR A 114 -3.86 12.63 -3.29
CA TYR A 114 -3.08 13.84 -3.03
C TYR A 114 -3.91 14.95 -2.38
N LEU A 115 -5.15 15.15 -2.84
CA LEU A 115 -6.08 16.09 -2.21
C LEU A 115 -6.44 15.66 -0.79
N ARG A 116 -6.52 14.35 -0.52
CA ARG A 116 -6.74 13.84 0.84
C ARG A 116 -5.55 14.17 1.76
N SER A 117 -4.33 14.02 1.28
CA SER A 117 -3.13 14.38 2.04
C SER A 117 -3.07 15.89 2.33
N LEU A 118 -3.46 16.72 1.37
CA LEU A 118 -3.61 18.16 1.60
C LEU A 118 -4.70 18.51 2.62
N GLU A 119 -5.82 17.78 2.67
CA GLU A 119 -6.83 17.97 3.73
C GLU A 119 -6.25 17.66 5.12
N ILE A 120 -5.47 16.58 5.23
CA ILE A 120 -4.81 16.19 6.49
C ILE A 120 -3.77 17.26 6.89
N PHE A 121 -3.02 17.79 5.92
CA PHE A 121 -2.10 18.91 6.14
C PHE A 121 -2.80 20.18 6.60
N ALA A 122 -3.94 20.54 5.99
CA ALA A 122 -4.74 21.69 6.43
C ALA A 122 -5.24 21.55 7.87
N LYS A 123 -5.62 20.32 8.28
CA LYS A 123 -5.97 20.01 9.66
C LYS A 123 -4.78 20.11 10.63
N PHE A 124 -3.59 19.69 10.19
CA PHE A 124 -2.35 19.90 10.94
C PHE A 124 -2.09 21.40 11.20
N VAL A 125 -2.23 22.24 10.17
CA VAL A 125 -2.09 23.70 10.30
C VAL A 125 -3.17 24.28 11.23
N GLU A 126 -4.42 23.80 11.14
CA GLU A 126 -5.49 24.21 12.06
C GLU A 126 -5.11 23.94 13.53
N LYS A 127 -4.61 22.74 13.83
CA LYS A 127 -4.21 22.31 15.17
C LYS A 127 -3.13 23.20 15.78
N GLY A 128 -2.23 23.77 14.96
CA GLY A 128 -1.22 24.70 15.45
C GLY A 128 -0.19 24.05 16.38
N LEU A 129 0.04 22.74 16.24
CA LEU A 129 0.94 21.96 17.07
C LEU A 129 2.24 21.65 16.31
N ILE A 130 3.35 21.49 17.03
CA ILE A 130 4.63 20.95 16.53
C ILE A 130 5.42 21.88 15.56
N TYR A 131 4.79 22.87 14.92
CA TYR A 131 5.46 23.86 14.07
C TYR A 131 5.50 25.27 14.69
N ASN A 132 6.39 26.14 14.21
CA ASN A 132 6.45 27.55 14.65
C ASN A 132 5.31 28.37 13.99
N PRO A 133 4.31 28.87 14.75
CA PRO A 133 3.19 29.60 14.18
C PRO A 133 3.55 30.96 13.59
N GLU A 134 4.70 31.54 13.95
CA GLU A 134 5.13 32.86 13.46
C GLU A 134 5.60 32.84 12.00
N LEU A 135 5.88 31.65 11.45
CA LEU A 135 6.34 31.48 10.07
C LEU A 135 5.23 31.67 9.02
N ILE A 136 3.96 31.73 9.45
CA ILE A 136 2.82 32.06 8.59
C ILE A 136 1.96 33.12 9.27
N SER A 137 1.47 34.08 8.49
CA SER A 137 0.52 35.07 9.00
C SER A 137 -0.86 34.45 9.27
N THR A 138 -1.65 35.14 10.11
CA THR A 138 -3.03 34.72 10.43
C THR A 138 -3.90 34.57 9.18
N SER A 139 -3.74 35.44 8.18
CA SER A 139 -4.47 35.35 6.91
C SER A 139 -4.07 34.13 6.09
N GLN A 140 -2.77 33.84 5.99
CA GLN A 140 -2.26 32.63 5.33
C GLN A 140 -2.78 31.37 6.04
N LYS A 141 -2.73 31.34 7.37
CA LYS A 141 -3.27 30.25 8.19
C LYS A 141 -4.75 30.01 7.89
N GLN A 142 -5.57 31.06 7.84
CA GLN A 142 -7.00 30.93 7.58
C GLN A 142 -7.30 30.41 6.16
N LEU A 143 -6.51 30.82 5.17
CA LEU A 143 -6.62 30.32 3.80
C LEU A 143 -6.26 28.84 3.70
N LEU A 144 -5.18 28.40 4.37
CA LEU A 144 -4.80 26.98 4.46
C LEU A 144 -5.90 26.15 5.14
N ILE A 145 -6.48 26.64 6.24
CA ILE A 145 -7.60 25.95 6.92
C ILE A 145 -8.82 25.82 5.99
N SER A 146 -9.09 26.82 5.14
CA SER A 146 -10.22 26.79 4.20
C SER A 146 -10.13 25.67 3.16
N LEU A 147 -8.95 25.06 2.96
CA LEU A 147 -8.80 23.89 2.09
C LEU A 147 -9.65 22.70 2.56
N GLN A 148 -9.87 22.56 3.87
CA GLN A 148 -10.66 21.46 4.42
C GLN A 148 -12.09 21.40 3.88
N THR A 149 -12.69 22.56 3.54
CA THR A 149 -14.04 22.61 2.96
C THR A 149 -14.03 22.56 1.44
N ARG A 150 -12.94 23.00 0.79
CA ARG A 150 -12.87 23.09 -0.68
C ARG A 150 -12.43 21.81 -1.37
N LEU A 151 -11.40 21.16 -0.84
CA LEU A 151 -10.84 19.94 -1.45
C LEU A 151 -11.87 18.79 -1.59
N PRO A 152 -12.86 18.63 -0.70
CA PRO A 152 -13.97 17.70 -0.91
C PRO A 152 -14.73 17.93 -2.22
N ASP A 153 -14.97 19.18 -2.61
CA ASP A 153 -15.71 19.49 -3.84
C ASP A 153 -14.86 19.22 -5.09
N TYR A 154 -13.55 19.45 -5.01
CA TYR A 154 -12.61 19.04 -6.07
C TYR A 154 -12.61 17.53 -6.25
N LYS A 155 -12.55 16.74 -5.16
CA LYS A 155 -12.65 15.28 -5.23
C LYS A 155 -13.95 14.79 -5.84
N LYS A 156 -15.09 15.41 -5.50
CA LYS A 156 -16.39 15.11 -6.13
C LYS A 156 -16.36 15.41 -7.63
N ALA A 157 -15.79 16.55 -8.04
CA ALA A 157 -15.67 16.92 -9.45
C ALA A 157 -14.77 15.94 -10.23
N ILE A 158 -13.65 15.51 -9.64
CA ILE A 158 -12.77 14.47 -10.19
C ILE A 158 -13.55 13.17 -10.36
N HIS A 159 -14.19 12.69 -9.29
CA HIS A 159 -14.95 11.44 -9.33
C HIS A 159 -16.02 11.45 -10.43
N ARG A 160 -16.79 12.53 -10.59
CA ARG A 160 -17.77 12.64 -11.68
C ARG A 160 -17.16 12.52 -13.08
N ARG A 161 -15.92 12.98 -13.25
CA ARG A 161 -15.22 12.93 -14.55
C ARG A 161 -14.61 11.56 -14.82
N THR A 162 -14.16 10.85 -13.79
CA THR A 162 -13.39 9.61 -13.93
C THR A 162 -14.15 8.35 -13.49
N ALA A 163 -15.39 8.45 -13.03
CA ALA A 163 -16.16 7.29 -12.55
C ALA A 163 -16.31 6.19 -13.61
N HIS A 164 -16.49 6.57 -14.88
CA HIS A 164 -16.62 5.63 -15.98
C HIS A 164 -15.33 4.81 -16.18
N GLU A 165 -14.15 5.40 -15.94
CA GLU A 165 -12.85 4.71 -16.08
C GLU A 165 -12.74 3.55 -15.09
N THR A 166 -13.20 3.74 -13.84
CA THR A 166 -13.23 2.66 -12.84
C THR A 166 -14.16 1.53 -13.29
N THR A 167 -15.36 1.85 -13.76
CA THR A 167 -16.32 0.83 -14.22
C THR A 167 -15.80 0.09 -15.45
N THR A 168 -15.19 0.78 -16.42
CA THR A 168 -14.57 0.13 -17.59
C THR A 168 -13.46 -0.81 -17.17
N ARG A 169 -12.60 -0.41 -16.23
CA ARG A 169 -11.52 -1.26 -15.71
C ARG A 169 -12.08 -2.53 -15.06
N ASP A 170 -13.10 -2.42 -14.22
CA ASP A 170 -13.71 -3.60 -13.56
C ASP A 170 -14.32 -4.57 -14.58
N VAL A 171 -14.89 -4.04 -15.67
CA VAL A 171 -15.39 -4.84 -16.80
C VAL A 171 -14.24 -5.50 -17.55
N ASP A 172 -13.17 -4.76 -17.85
CA ASP A 172 -11.98 -5.29 -18.54
C ASP A 172 -11.31 -6.41 -17.73
N GLU A 173 -11.14 -6.21 -16.41
CA GLU A 173 -10.59 -7.21 -15.49
C GLU A 173 -11.43 -8.50 -15.51
N SER A 174 -12.76 -8.38 -15.63
CA SER A 174 -13.65 -9.55 -15.71
C SER A 174 -13.45 -10.41 -16.96
N TYR A 175 -13.04 -9.82 -18.08
CA TYR A 175 -12.72 -10.55 -19.31
C TYR A 175 -11.38 -11.29 -19.23
N THR A 176 -10.51 -10.89 -18.31
CA THR A 176 -9.20 -11.52 -18.06
C THR A 176 -9.19 -12.42 -16.82
N ALA A 177 -10.35 -12.64 -16.20
CA ALA A 177 -10.45 -13.47 -15.00
C ALA A 177 -10.05 -14.92 -15.30
N LEU A 178 -9.31 -15.53 -14.36
CA LEU A 178 -8.89 -16.92 -14.47
C LEU A 178 -10.09 -17.87 -14.52
N GLU A 179 -10.10 -18.74 -15.51
CA GLU A 179 -11.09 -19.80 -15.65
C GLU A 179 -10.61 -21.12 -15.02
N PRO A 180 -11.52 -22.06 -14.72
CA PRO A 180 -11.14 -23.39 -14.23
C PRO A 180 -10.21 -24.18 -15.16
N LYS A 181 -10.12 -23.84 -16.45
CA LYS A 181 -9.16 -24.46 -17.37
C LYS A 181 -7.73 -23.97 -17.10
N ASP A 182 -7.56 -22.67 -16.84
CA ASP A 182 -6.26 -22.05 -16.60
C ASP A 182 -5.66 -22.56 -15.28
N LEU A 183 -6.51 -22.75 -14.26
CA LEU A 183 -6.11 -23.39 -13.01
C LEU A 183 -5.64 -24.84 -13.22
N ARG A 184 -6.35 -25.61 -14.06
CA ARG A 184 -5.95 -26.98 -14.40
C ARG A 184 -4.65 -27.02 -15.18
N GLU A 185 -4.41 -26.06 -16.07
CA GLU A 185 -3.14 -25.93 -16.79
C GLU A 185 -1.98 -25.62 -15.82
N LEU A 186 -2.19 -24.71 -14.87
CA LEU A 186 -1.22 -24.41 -13.81
C LEU A 186 -0.90 -25.65 -12.96
N GLU A 187 -1.93 -26.38 -12.50
CA GLU A 187 -1.75 -27.62 -11.72
C GLU A 187 -1.00 -28.71 -12.48
N ASN A 188 -1.16 -28.78 -13.81
CA ASN A 188 -0.49 -29.75 -14.68
C ASN A 188 0.85 -29.26 -15.24
N SER A 189 1.26 -28.03 -14.89
CA SER A 189 2.51 -27.44 -15.36
C SER A 189 3.73 -28.20 -14.83
N GLU A 190 4.85 -28.12 -15.56
CA GLU A 190 6.11 -28.71 -15.11
C GLU A 190 6.62 -28.07 -13.82
N LEU A 191 6.30 -26.79 -13.57
CA LEU A 191 6.62 -26.10 -12.31
C LEU A 191 5.88 -26.74 -11.12
N ALA A 192 4.57 -26.96 -11.25
CA ALA A 192 3.78 -27.60 -10.20
C ALA A 192 4.24 -29.05 -9.94
N LYS A 193 4.46 -29.84 -11.00
CA LYS A 193 4.99 -31.21 -10.89
C LYS A 193 6.36 -31.25 -10.20
N THR A 194 7.24 -30.31 -10.56
CA THR A 194 8.57 -30.21 -9.96
C THR A 194 8.48 -29.86 -8.47
N ALA A 195 7.64 -28.87 -8.11
CA ALA A 195 7.43 -28.50 -6.71
C ALA A 195 6.91 -29.69 -5.88
N ILE A 196 5.91 -30.42 -6.38
CA ILE A 196 5.36 -31.60 -5.70
C ILE A 196 6.43 -32.69 -5.51
N LYS A 197 7.26 -32.93 -6.54
CA LYS A 197 8.37 -33.88 -6.45
C LYS A 197 9.37 -33.48 -5.36
N LEU A 198 9.76 -32.20 -5.32
CA LEU A 198 10.71 -31.68 -4.32
C LEU A 198 10.14 -31.76 -2.89
N ILE A 199 8.85 -31.50 -2.72
CA ILE A 199 8.14 -31.69 -1.43
C ILE A 199 8.24 -33.15 -0.99
N GLY A 200 8.00 -34.11 -1.90
CA GLY A 200 8.12 -35.55 -1.61
C GLY A 200 9.55 -35.94 -1.18
N LEU A 201 10.56 -35.51 -1.94
CA LEU A 201 11.98 -35.79 -1.62
C LEU A 201 12.40 -35.24 -0.25
N SER A 202 11.80 -34.13 0.18
CA SER A 202 12.12 -33.51 1.48
C SER A 202 11.74 -34.40 2.68
N ILE A 203 10.78 -35.32 2.52
CA ILE A 203 10.44 -36.33 3.54
C ILE A 203 11.57 -37.36 3.69
N GLU A 204 12.34 -37.59 2.63
CA GLU A 204 13.47 -38.53 2.58
C GLU A 204 14.79 -37.88 3.05
N ASN A 205 14.72 -36.77 3.81
CA ASN A 205 15.85 -35.96 4.28
C ASN A 205 16.68 -35.31 3.15
N HIS A 206 16.11 -35.16 1.96
CA HIS A 206 16.75 -34.36 0.91
C HIS A 206 16.74 -32.87 1.29
N VAL A 207 17.92 -32.27 1.37
CA VAL A 207 18.06 -30.83 1.61
C VAL A 207 18.01 -30.12 0.26
N LEU A 208 16.99 -29.28 0.08
CA LEU A 208 16.81 -28.50 -1.14
C LEU A 208 17.95 -27.48 -1.35
N THR A 209 18.17 -27.10 -2.60
CA THR A 209 18.90 -25.88 -2.96
C THR A 209 18.03 -24.64 -2.77
N ARG A 210 18.62 -23.44 -2.83
CA ARG A 210 17.85 -22.18 -2.74
C ARG A 210 16.81 -22.02 -3.86
N SER A 211 17.16 -22.43 -5.08
CA SER A 211 16.22 -22.37 -6.21
C SER A 211 15.06 -23.34 -6.02
N GLU A 212 15.34 -24.56 -5.59
CA GLU A 212 14.29 -25.57 -5.32
C GLU A 212 13.39 -25.16 -4.15
N PHE A 213 13.98 -24.56 -3.10
CA PHE A 213 13.23 -23.96 -2.01
C PHE A 213 12.26 -22.88 -2.52
N THR A 214 12.73 -21.96 -3.36
CA THR A 214 11.87 -20.93 -3.97
C THR A 214 10.77 -21.55 -4.81
N THR A 215 11.07 -22.56 -5.64
CA THR A 215 10.06 -23.28 -6.44
C THR A 215 8.96 -23.88 -5.56
N VAL A 216 9.32 -24.55 -4.45
CA VAL A 216 8.34 -25.12 -3.52
C VAL A 216 7.54 -24.02 -2.82
N ARG A 217 8.21 -22.98 -2.32
CA ARG A 217 7.56 -21.86 -1.62
C ARG A 217 6.54 -21.16 -2.52
N ASP A 218 6.94 -20.81 -3.73
CA ASP A 218 6.11 -20.04 -4.66
C ASP A 218 4.89 -20.86 -5.11
N PHE A 219 5.08 -22.18 -5.37
CA PHE A 219 3.97 -23.10 -5.62
C PHE A 219 2.96 -23.10 -4.47
N LEU A 220 3.41 -23.27 -3.22
CA LEU A 220 2.52 -23.30 -2.06
C LEU A 220 1.79 -21.97 -1.85
N ILE A 221 2.48 -20.85 -2.05
CA ILE A 221 1.89 -19.51 -1.94
C ILE A 221 0.80 -19.32 -2.99
N VAL A 222 1.12 -19.54 -4.27
CA VAL A 222 0.18 -19.34 -5.38
C VAL A 222 -1.03 -20.26 -5.24
N THR A 223 -0.81 -21.55 -4.94
CA THR A 223 -1.89 -22.52 -4.71
C THR A 223 -2.79 -22.14 -3.55
N THR A 224 -2.23 -21.69 -2.43
CA THR A 224 -3.05 -21.22 -1.30
C THR A 224 -3.86 -19.97 -1.66
N LEU A 225 -3.29 -19.05 -2.45
CA LEU A 225 -3.98 -17.81 -2.85
C LEU A 225 -5.19 -18.09 -3.74
N TYR A 226 -5.01 -18.84 -4.84
CA TYR A 226 -6.13 -19.06 -5.77
C TYR A 226 -7.19 -20.00 -5.19
N GLU A 227 -6.84 -20.96 -4.33
CA GLU A 227 -7.85 -21.80 -3.66
C GLU A 227 -8.73 -21.04 -2.67
N ASN A 228 -8.24 -19.90 -2.16
CA ASN A 228 -8.95 -19.07 -1.19
C ASN A 228 -9.51 -17.77 -1.79
N ALA A 229 -9.20 -17.47 -3.06
CA ALA A 229 -9.41 -16.14 -3.66
C ALA A 229 -8.96 -15.01 -2.72
N SER A 230 -7.86 -15.25 -1.99
CA SER A 230 -7.40 -14.35 -0.93
C SER A 230 -6.44 -13.30 -1.48
N ARG A 231 -6.44 -12.11 -0.88
CA ARG A 231 -5.37 -11.14 -1.10
C ARG A 231 -4.04 -11.68 -0.55
N PRO A 232 -2.88 -11.17 -1.00
CA PRO A 232 -1.59 -11.57 -0.44
C PRO A 232 -1.44 -11.32 1.07
N GLY A 233 -2.00 -10.21 1.57
CA GLY A 233 -1.81 -9.75 2.95
C GLY A 233 -2.11 -10.80 4.04
N PRO A 234 -3.26 -11.50 4.02
CA PRO A 234 -3.49 -12.61 4.95
C PRO A 234 -2.41 -13.69 4.93
N LEU A 235 -1.89 -14.06 3.75
CA LEU A 235 -0.88 -15.11 3.64
C LEU A 235 0.50 -14.62 4.11
N GLU A 236 0.85 -13.37 3.82
CA GLU A 236 2.05 -12.70 4.32
C GLU A 236 2.11 -12.68 5.85
N ASN A 237 0.97 -12.49 6.50
CA ASN A 237 0.85 -12.41 7.96
C ASN A 237 0.50 -13.76 8.61
N ALA A 238 0.50 -14.86 7.85
CA ALA A 238 0.20 -16.18 8.39
C ALA A 238 1.30 -16.65 9.37
N LYS A 239 0.90 -17.04 10.58
CA LYS A 239 1.82 -17.43 11.65
C LYS A 239 1.88 -18.95 11.85
N LEU A 240 3.08 -19.47 12.14
CA LEU A 240 3.27 -20.88 12.51
C LEU A 240 2.39 -21.29 13.69
N LYS A 241 2.24 -20.42 14.71
CA LYS A 241 1.35 -20.68 15.84
C LYS A 241 -0.09 -20.97 15.39
N ARG A 242 -0.60 -20.21 14.41
CA ARG A 242 -1.94 -20.37 13.87
C ARG A 242 -2.05 -21.59 12.96
N PHE A 243 -1.01 -21.88 12.19
CA PHE A 243 -0.92 -23.11 11.39
C PHE A 243 -1.08 -24.36 12.27
N HIS A 244 -0.37 -24.44 13.39
CA HIS A 244 -0.51 -25.57 14.33
C HIS A 244 -1.86 -25.66 15.04
N GLN A 245 -2.66 -24.58 15.00
CA GLN A 245 -4.01 -24.52 15.56
C GLN A 245 -5.10 -24.74 14.48
N ALA A 246 -4.72 -25.15 13.27
CA ALA A 246 -5.67 -25.34 12.19
C ALA A 246 -6.79 -26.31 12.57
N VAL A 247 -8.02 -25.96 12.23
CA VAL A 247 -9.21 -26.75 12.56
C VAL A 247 -9.62 -27.54 11.33
N TYR A 248 -9.72 -28.86 11.47
CA TYR A 248 -10.25 -29.71 10.42
C TYR A 248 -11.77 -29.73 10.45
N THR A 249 -12.41 -29.51 9.29
CA THR A 249 -13.85 -29.60 9.10
C THR A 249 -14.16 -30.87 8.28
N PRO A 250 -14.63 -31.97 8.92
CA PRO A 250 -14.85 -33.25 8.24
C PRO A 250 -15.84 -33.19 7.08
N GLU A 251 -16.90 -32.39 7.21
CA GLU A 251 -17.96 -32.29 6.21
C GLU A 251 -17.45 -31.67 4.90
N LYS A 252 -16.48 -30.76 5.02
CA LYS A 252 -15.85 -30.07 3.89
C LYS A 252 -14.53 -30.72 3.47
N LYS A 253 -13.97 -31.63 4.27
CA LYS A 253 -12.62 -32.20 4.11
C LYS A 253 -11.55 -31.13 3.94
N ARG A 254 -11.62 -30.09 4.77
CA ARG A 254 -10.69 -28.95 4.71
C ARG A 254 -10.16 -28.57 6.08
N TYR A 255 -8.96 -28.03 6.10
CA TYR A 255 -8.36 -27.37 7.25
C TYR A 255 -8.54 -25.86 7.12
N THR A 256 -8.92 -25.20 8.21
CA THR A 256 -8.98 -23.75 8.30
C THR A 256 -7.84 -23.25 9.18
N ILE A 257 -6.97 -22.41 8.62
CA ILE A 257 -5.90 -21.70 9.32
C ILE A 257 -6.34 -20.24 9.48
N LEU A 258 -6.37 -19.75 10.72
CA LEU A 258 -6.76 -18.37 11.01
C LEU A 258 -5.58 -17.41 10.88
N VAL A 259 -5.82 -16.26 10.27
CA VAL A 259 -4.86 -15.15 10.21
C VAL A 259 -5.47 -13.96 10.95
N ASP A 260 -4.93 -13.67 12.13
CA ASP A 260 -5.42 -12.64 13.04
C ASP A 260 -4.83 -11.25 12.76
N GLU A 261 -3.79 -11.13 11.94
CA GLU A 261 -3.19 -9.85 11.56
C GLU A 261 -3.34 -9.62 10.06
N HIS A 262 -4.18 -8.67 9.66
CA HIS A 262 -4.32 -8.20 8.29
C HIS A 262 -4.96 -6.80 8.25
N LYS A 263 -4.94 -6.15 7.09
CA LYS A 263 -5.38 -4.75 6.89
C LYS A 263 -6.76 -4.44 7.47
N THR A 264 -7.69 -5.39 7.50
CA THR A 264 -9.07 -5.17 7.94
C THR A 264 -9.47 -5.98 9.18
N THR A 265 -8.52 -6.59 9.91
CA THR A 265 -8.82 -7.44 11.09
C THR A 265 -9.75 -6.73 12.06
N ARG A 266 -9.49 -5.44 12.34
CA ARG A 266 -10.27 -4.65 13.30
C ARG A 266 -11.77 -4.61 12.99
N HIS A 267 -12.14 -4.69 11.71
CA HIS A 267 -13.52 -4.56 11.24
C HIS A 267 -14.14 -5.90 10.83
N GLN A 268 -13.35 -6.80 10.25
CA GLN A 268 -13.83 -8.06 9.65
C GLN A 268 -13.50 -9.30 10.49
N GLY A 269 -12.72 -9.15 11.57
CA GLY A 269 -12.20 -10.29 12.32
C GLY A 269 -11.04 -10.98 11.58
N PRO A 270 -10.60 -12.17 12.05
CA PRO A 270 -9.52 -12.91 11.40
C PRO A 270 -9.90 -13.35 10.00
N ALA A 271 -8.93 -13.40 9.09
CA ALA A 271 -9.09 -14.04 7.79
C ALA A 271 -8.96 -15.56 7.91
N GLU A 272 -9.65 -16.30 7.05
CA GLU A 272 -9.63 -17.76 7.02
C GLU A 272 -8.90 -18.23 5.76
N LEU A 273 -7.82 -19.01 5.94
CA LEU A 273 -7.19 -19.77 4.87
C LEU A 273 -7.66 -21.22 4.95
N THR A 274 -8.59 -21.57 4.07
CA THR A 274 -9.23 -22.88 4.00
C THR A 274 -8.61 -23.73 2.89
N VAL A 275 -7.82 -24.72 3.28
CA VAL A 275 -7.05 -25.58 2.37
C VAL A 275 -7.57 -27.02 2.42
N ASP A 276 -7.47 -27.75 1.30
CA ASP A 276 -7.78 -29.17 1.28
C ASP A 276 -6.72 -30.01 2.02
N GLU A 277 -6.98 -31.31 2.20
CA GLU A 277 -6.06 -32.22 2.89
C GLU A 277 -4.71 -32.35 2.20
N ARG A 278 -4.69 -32.29 0.86
CA ARG A 278 -3.47 -32.40 0.04
C ARG A 278 -2.57 -31.20 0.28
N LEU A 279 -3.11 -30.00 0.11
CA LEU A 279 -2.38 -28.75 0.29
C LEU A 279 -1.96 -28.56 1.75
N TYR A 280 -2.82 -28.90 2.72
CA TYR A 280 -2.44 -28.89 4.13
C TYR A 280 -1.27 -29.85 4.41
N GLY A 281 -1.29 -31.04 3.81
CA GLY A 281 -0.19 -32.00 3.87
C GLY A 281 1.13 -31.44 3.33
N TYR A 282 1.08 -30.76 2.18
CA TYR A 282 2.25 -30.10 1.60
C TYR A 282 2.77 -28.95 2.47
N LEU A 283 1.88 -28.10 2.99
CA LEU A 283 2.23 -27.03 3.92
C LEU A 283 2.87 -27.60 5.20
N LYS A 284 2.36 -28.72 5.71
CA LYS A 284 2.93 -29.42 6.87
C LYS A 284 4.34 -29.91 6.59
N ILE A 285 4.60 -30.47 5.40
CA ILE A 285 5.95 -30.89 5.01
C ILE A 285 6.86 -29.67 4.92
N TYR A 286 6.40 -28.60 4.28
CA TYR A 286 7.15 -27.37 4.14
C TYR A 286 7.54 -26.77 5.50
N VAL A 287 6.58 -26.66 6.43
CA VAL A 287 6.80 -26.10 7.77
C VAL A 287 7.79 -26.94 8.59
N ASN A 288 7.70 -28.26 8.52
CA ASN A 288 8.44 -29.15 9.43
C ASN A 288 9.80 -29.61 8.87
N TYR A 289 9.95 -29.73 7.54
CA TYR A 289 11.15 -30.33 6.93
C TYR A 289 11.89 -29.37 6.01
N ILE A 290 11.19 -28.50 5.28
CA ILE A 290 11.82 -27.61 4.30
C ILE A 290 12.25 -26.30 4.95
N ARG A 291 11.28 -25.51 5.46
CA ARG A 291 11.50 -24.18 6.06
C ARG A 291 12.63 -24.16 7.10
N PRO A 292 12.76 -25.12 8.04
CA PRO A 292 13.81 -25.06 9.06
C PRO A 292 15.24 -25.05 8.50
N ALA A 293 15.47 -25.65 7.33
CA ALA A 293 16.80 -25.65 6.69
C ALA A 293 17.18 -24.27 6.10
N PHE A 294 16.21 -23.37 5.91
CA PHE A 294 16.40 -22.05 5.28
C PHE A 294 16.10 -20.89 6.23
N CYS A 295 15.41 -21.15 7.34
CA CYS A 295 15.23 -20.21 8.42
C CYS A 295 16.30 -20.45 9.49
N GLY A 296 17.47 -19.82 9.31
CA GLY A 296 18.50 -19.79 10.35
C GLY A 296 17.94 -19.23 11.66
N LEU A 297 18.21 -19.95 12.76
CA LEU A 297 17.91 -19.64 14.16
C LEU A 297 17.90 -18.12 14.45
N ARG A 298 16.72 -17.56 14.67
CA ARG A 298 16.51 -16.38 15.50
C ARG A 298 15.58 -16.82 16.63
N ASP A 299 16.19 -17.23 17.74
CA ASP A 299 15.61 -17.05 19.07
C ASP A 299 15.73 -15.56 19.45
#